data_AF-A0AAP8Z1M6-F1
#
_entry.id   AF-A0AAP8Z1M6-F1
#
_cell.length_a   1.000
_cell.length_b   1.000
_cell.length_c   1.000
_cell.angle_alpha   90.00
_cell.angle_beta   90.00
_cell.angle_gamma   90.00
#
_symmetry.space_group_name_H-M   'P 1'
#
loop_
_entity.id
_entity.type
_entity.pdbx_description
1 polymer ?
#
loop_
_entity_poly.entity_id
_entity_poly.type
_entity_poly.pdbx_seq_one_letter_code
_entity_poly.pdbx_strand_id
1 'polypeptide(L)'
;MTRRNAFLRRQQERVETSSPTTSGDRVGTESVREKADWLSFVEKLSQIVLVVVAVFGYFYTVKPIYQKDRLEEQVAEYEGILKEQRPKVAALETQLKSLAAERDFAKGELEGLERSLNAARQDKKQLQNQTRYMEYKYYTAEGMPAVTDKQVADAQGRGIEASYLSSIKMFCGLVGIRTEEFGSFRSSKDMPKDEFYPFTKKEMAIWSSVGAKLVVDRALSCVKAQSASYSRKYADDPAHKILIAAAEKVLLQNISERATKNPWRPKVEPKDIIAEHRGALEGFKRRKAEEVAKAEKDYGGWENVWGDARRTIAKQNYETAMKNAEIKAWSDSFGANYAAESKANDFAQSLNKASADLVHASISNQ
;
A
#
# COMPACT_ATOMS: atom_id res chain seq x y z
N MET A 1 6.46 43.56 38.54
CA MET A 1 6.43 44.60 39.60
C MET A 1 5.38 44.13 40.59
N THR A 2 5.66 43.74 41.83
CA THR A 2 5.95 44.63 42.97
C THR A 2 6.48 43.77 44.15
N ARG A 3 7.80 43.64 44.30
CA ARG A 3 8.45 43.13 45.53
C ARG A 3 9.69 43.97 45.91
N ARG A 4 9.73 45.23 45.44
CA ARG A 4 10.84 46.18 45.65
C ARG A 4 10.42 47.42 46.47
N ASN A 5 9.18 47.45 47.00
CA ASN A 5 8.60 48.62 47.68
C ASN A 5 8.31 48.44 49.18
N ALA A 6 8.75 47.34 49.81
CA ALA A 6 8.52 47.11 51.24
C ALA A 6 9.75 47.44 52.12
N PHE A 7 10.94 47.57 51.54
CA PHE A 7 12.18 47.76 52.29
C PHE A 7 12.56 49.23 52.48
N LEU A 8 12.12 50.13 51.58
CA LEU A 8 12.38 51.58 51.67
C LEU A 8 11.42 52.32 52.63
N ARG A 9 10.38 51.66 53.15
CA ARG A 9 9.36 52.28 54.01
C ARG A 9 9.64 52.19 55.52
N ARG A 10 10.70 51.49 55.95
CA ARG A 10 11.09 51.36 57.37
C ARG A 10 12.27 52.23 57.79
N GLN A 11 12.89 52.96 56.86
CA GLN A 11 14.00 53.89 57.16
C GLN A 11 13.57 55.36 57.28
N GLN A 12 12.31 55.70 57.01
CA GLN A 12 11.82 57.09 56.99
C GLN A 12 10.98 57.51 58.21
N GLU A 13 10.93 56.71 59.28
CA GLU A 13 10.04 56.97 60.44
C GLU A 13 10.78 57.22 61.78
N ARG A 14 12.09 57.52 61.76
CA ARG A 14 12.85 57.88 62.98
C ARG A 14 13.85 59.04 62.80
N VAL A 15 13.56 59.94 61.88
CA VAL A 15 14.26 61.22 61.77
C VAL A 15 13.18 62.27 61.56
N GLU A 16 12.75 62.92 62.64
CA GLU A 16 12.18 64.29 62.69
C GLU A 16 11.35 64.52 63.96
N THR A 17 12.01 64.99 65.02
CA THR A 17 11.56 66.04 65.95
C THR A 17 12.84 66.47 66.68
N SER A 18 13.23 67.73 66.83
CA SER A 18 12.67 69.04 66.48
C SER A 18 13.77 70.06 66.87
N SER A 19 14.25 70.85 65.91
CA SER A 19 14.92 72.15 66.16
C SER A 19 13.85 73.25 66.18
N PRO A 20 14.17 74.56 66.12
CA PRO A 20 15.08 75.45 66.87
C PRO A 20 14.25 76.57 67.57
N THR A 21 14.75 77.70 68.09
CA THR A 21 14.91 79.04 67.41
C THR A 21 15.02 80.09 68.56
N THR A 22 16.11 80.84 68.76
CA THR A 22 16.47 82.19 68.24
C THR A 22 15.79 83.39 68.94
N SER A 23 16.54 84.51 68.94
CA SER A 23 16.22 85.93 69.23
C SER A 23 16.37 86.37 70.69
N GLY A 24 16.93 87.54 71.03
CA GLY A 24 17.44 88.67 70.27
C GLY A 24 17.38 89.94 71.15
N ASP A 25 18.05 91.01 70.72
CA ASP A 25 17.84 92.43 71.09
C ASP A 25 18.11 92.87 72.56
N ARG A 26 18.55 94.11 72.93
CA ARG A 26 19.08 95.33 72.28
C ARG A 26 19.36 96.39 73.39
N VAL A 27 20.22 97.39 73.10
CA VAL A 27 20.27 98.80 73.64
C VAL A 27 20.68 98.98 75.13
N GLY A 28 21.50 99.94 75.58
CA GLY A 28 22.20 101.08 74.98
C GLY A 28 22.94 101.93 76.04
N THR A 29 23.71 102.89 75.54
CA THR A 29 24.15 104.20 76.11
C THR A 29 25.07 104.28 77.36
N GLU A 30 26.29 104.75 77.09
CA GLU A 30 26.99 105.91 77.69
C GLU A 30 27.13 106.07 79.22
N SER A 31 28.39 106.01 79.69
CA SER A 31 29.19 107.17 80.15
C SER A 31 30.04 106.91 81.41
N VAL A 32 31.36 106.99 81.21
CA VAL A 32 32.40 107.57 82.09
C VAL A 32 32.78 106.87 83.42
N ARG A 33 34.11 106.71 83.55
CA ARG A 33 34.97 106.59 84.76
C ARG A 33 35.44 105.20 85.22
N GLU A 34 36.19 104.58 84.32
CA GLU A 34 37.60 104.18 84.50
C GLU A 34 38.18 104.21 85.94
N LYS A 35 38.57 103.01 86.43
CA LYS A 35 39.66 102.66 87.39
C LYS A 35 39.35 101.61 88.48
N ALA A 36 38.28 100.80 88.35
CA ALA A 36 38.04 99.67 89.28
C ALA A 36 38.02 98.25 88.65
N ASP A 37 38.00 98.11 87.32
CA ASP A 37 37.67 96.82 86.65
C ASP A 37 38.83 95.82 86.42
N TRP A 38 40.07 96.13 86.80
CA TRP A 38 41.17 95.18 86.52
C TRP A 38 41.04 93.91 87.37
N LEU A 39 40.77 94.02 88.67
CA LEU A 39 40.82 92.86 89.57
C LEU A 39 39.79 91.76 89.23
N SER A 40 38.60 92.12 88.73
CA SER A 40 37.58 91.15 88.31
C SER A 40 37.90 90.42 87.00
N PHE A 41 38.83 90.93 86.19
CA PHE A 41 39.22 90.29 84.92
C PHE A 41 40.19 89.11 85.15
N VAL A 42 41.11 89.23 86.11
CA VAL A 42 42.09 88.16 86.43
C VAL A 42 41.38 86.91 86.94
N GLU A 43 40.37 87.07 87.79
CA GLU A 43 39.67 85.96 88.41
C GLU A 43 38.86 85.15 87.38
N LYS A 44 38.19 85.84 86.44
CA LYS A 44 37.48 85.17 85.34
C LYS A 44 38.43 84.48 84.35
N LEU A 45 39.62 85.03 84.12
CA LEU A 45 40.61 84.43 83.20
C LEU A 45 41.14 83.09 83.74
N SER A 46 41.42 83.02 85.05
CA SER A 46 41.88 81.80 85.73
C SER A 46 40.88 80.66 85.60
N GLN A 47 39.59 80.95 85.77
CA GLN A 47 38.52 79.95 85.73
C GLN A 47 38.31 79.38 84.31
N ILE A 48 38.46 80.21 83.28
CA ILE A 48 38.38 79.77 81.87
C ILE A 48 39.55 78.85 81.52
N VAL A 49 40.77 79.20 81.93
CA VAL A 49 41.97 78.40 81.63
C VAL A 49 41.89 77.00 82.22
N LEU A 50 41.38 76.85 83.46
CA LEU A 50 41.22 75.54 84.09
C LEU A 50 40.23 74.61 83.37
N VAL A 51 39.11 75.16 82.89
CA VAL A 51 38.10 74.39 82.13
C VAL A 51 38.68 73.95 80.78
N VAL A 52 39.42 74.82 80.10
CA VAL A 52 40.06 74.47 78.82
C VAL A 52 41.07 73.34 79.01
N VAL A 53 41.87 73.37 80.09
CA VAL A 53 42.84 72.29 80.40
C VAL A 53 42.13 70.96 80.72
N ALA A 54 41.02 70.98 81.44
CA ALA A 54 40.25 69.77 81.76
C ALA A 54 39.60 69.15 80.50
N VAL A 55 39.04 69.98 79.62
CA VAL A 55 38.50 69.53 78.32
C VAL A 55 39.62 69.00 77.43
N PHE A 56 40.77 69.68 77.40
CA PHE A 56 41.94 69.20 76.66
C PHE A 56 42.43 67.85 77.17
N GLY A 57 42.52 67.68 78.50
CA GLY A 57 42.85 66.40 79.14
C GLY A 57 41.89 65.29 78.71
N TYR A 58 40.59 65.50 78.81
CA TYR A 58 39.58 64.49 78.43
C TYR A 58 39.67 64.08 76.95
N PHE A 59 39.87 65.05 76.05
CA PHE A 59 39.98 64.77 74.62
C PHE A 59 41.30 64.11 74.21
N TYR A 60 42.43 64.47 74.84
CA TYR A 60 43.75 63.98 74.44
C TYR A 60 44.22 62.72 75.16
N THR A 61 43.72 62.39 76.36
CA THR A 61 44.15 61.18 77.09
C THR A 61 43.07 60.10 77.15
N VAL A 62 41.81 60.44 77.43
CA VAL A 62 40.77 59.43 77.68
C VAL A 62 40.20 58.84 76.38
N LYS A 63 39.87 59.69 75.39
CA LYS A 63 39.28 59.24 74.12
C LYS A 63 40.19 58.30 73.29
N PRO A 64 41.51 58.54 73.15
CA PRO A 64 42.36 57.65 72.36
C PRO A 64 42.64 56.29 73.05
N ILE A 65 42.53 56.18 74.38
CA ILE A 65 42.70 54.90 75.08
C ILE A 65 41.48 54.00 74.87
N TYR A 66 40.26 54.51 75.05
CA TYR A 66 39.04 53.72 74.86
C TYR A 66 38.77 53.30 73.40
N GLN A 67 39.33 54.04 72.43
CA GLN A 67 39.21 53.69 71.02
C GLN A 67 40.17 52.59 70.59
N LYS A 68 41.33 52.43 71.23
CA LYS A 68 42.30 51.37 70.88
C LYS A 68 41.85 50.00 71.39
N ASP A 69 41.39 49.92 72.63
CA ASP A 69 40.99 48.63 73.23
C ASP A 69 39.79 48.00 72.50
N ARG A 70 38.79 48.81 72.10
CA ARG A 70 37.65 48.32 71.30
C ARG A 70 38.01 47.97 69.86
N LEU A 71 39.00 48.64 69.28
CA LEU A 71 39.43 48.33 67.90
C LEU A 71 40.24 47.04 67.88
N GLU A 72 41.09 46.80 68.89
CA GLU A 72 41.86 45.57 69.02
C GLU A 72 40.97 44.36 69.31
N GLU A 73 39.93 44.51 70.14
CA GLU A 73 38.94 43.46 70.38
C GLU A 73 38.14 43.12 69.11
N GLN A 74 37.70 44.12 68.34
CA GLN A 74 37.01 43.89 67.06
C GLN A 74 37.93 43.28 66.00
N VAL A 75 39.19 43.71 65.91
CA VAL A 75 40.16 43.14 64.98
C VAL A 75 40.44 41.67 65.33
N ALA A 76 40.56 41.32 66.61
CA ALA A 76 40.74 39.95 67.05
C ALA A 76 39.51 39.06 66.76
N GLU A 77 38.29 39.59 66.93
CA GLU A 77 37.05 38.87 66.60
C GLU A 77 36.93 38.63 65.08
N TYR A 78 37.18 39.66 64.26
CA TYR A 78 37.16 39.52 62.80
C TYR A 78 38.28 38.61 62.29
N GLU A 79 39.48 38.66 62.86
CA GLU A 79 40.57 37.73 62.54
C GLU A 79 40.21 36.29 62.94
N GLY A 80 39.54 36.08 64.07
CA GLY A 80 39.01 34.78 64.49
C GLY A 80 38.00 34.21 63.47
N ILE A 81 37.04 35.02 63.04
CA ILE A 81 36.04 34.64 62.04
C ILE A 81 36.70 34.36 60.68
N LEU A 82 37.65 35.19 60.25
CA LEU A 82 38.41 34.98 59.01
C LEU A 82 39.23 33.69 59.05
N LYS A 83 39.82 33.36 60.19
CA LYS A 83 40.59 32.13 60.40
C LYS A 83 39.69 30.89 60.37
N GLU A 84 38.44 31.01 60.79
CA GLU A 84 37.45 29.91 60.74
C GLU A 84 36.78 29.77 59.36
N GLN A 85 36.56 30.87 58.65
CA GLN A 85 35.90 30.86 57.34
C GLN A 85 36.85 30.50 56.19
N ARG A 86 38.13 30.88 56.23
CA ARG A 86 39.13 30.49 55.21
C ARG A 86 39.21 28.98 54.93
N PRO A 87 39.30 28.09 55.94
CA PRO A 87 39.33 26.65 55.68
C PRO A 87 38.00 26.12 55.11
N LYS A 88 36.86 26.71 55.49
CA LYS A 88 35.54 26.35 54.93
C LYS A 88 35.44 26.73 53.45
N VAL A 89 35.92 27.92 53.07
CA VAL A 89 35.97 28.35 51.66
C VAL A 89 36.92 27.46 50.86
N ALA A 90 38.11 27.16 51.39
CA ALA A 90 39.05 26.25 50.74
C ALA A 90 38.47 24.83 50.55
N ALA A 91 37.73 24.31 51.53
CA ALA A 91 37.06 23.02 51.44
C ALA A 91 35.88 23.03 50.43
N LEU A 92 35.15 24.13 50.31
CA LEU A 92 34.10 24.28 49.30
C LEU A 92 34.69 24.41 47.89
N GLU A 93 35.83 25.10 47.73
CA GLU A 93 36.52 25.18 46.44
C GLU A 93 37.06 23.82 45.97
N THR A 94 37.58 23.00 46.89
CA THR A 94 38.02 21.64 46.54
C THR A 94 36.84 20.75 46.15
N GLN A 95 35.71 20.84 46.86
CA GLN A 95 34.47 20.15 46.50
C GLN A 95 33.90 20.61 45.17
N LEU A 96 33.93 21.91 44.87
CA LEU A 96 33.49 22.42 43.57
C LEU A 96 34.39 21.93 42.42
N LYS A 97 35.71 21.85 42.65
CA LYS A 97 36.65 21.29 41.67
C LYS A 97 36.42 19.80 41.45
N SER A 98 36.16 19.02 42.51
CA SER A 98 35.87 17.59 42.36
C SER A 98 34.53 17.36 41.64
N LEU A 99 33.49 18.09 42.01
CA LEU A 99 32.18 18.04 41.34
C LEU A 99 32.27 18.50 39.87
N ALA A 100 33.09 19.50 39.57
CA ALA A 100 33.34 19.91 38.18
C ALA A 100 34.01 18.80 37.38
N ALA A 101 35.02 18.13 37.95
CA ALA A 101 35.71 17.00 37.31
C ALA A 101 34.77 15.80 37.11
N GLU A 102 33.94 15.46 38.11
CA GLU A 102 32.92 14.40 38.00
C GLU A 102 31.90 14.72 36.91
N ARG A 103 31.43 15.98 36.83
CA ARG A 103 30.50 16.42 35.79
C ARG A 103 31.11 16.32 34.41
N ASP A 104 32.37 16.72 34.24
CA ASP A 104 33.06 16.63 32.95
C ASP A 104 33.32 15.18 32.54
N PHE A 105 33.65 14.30 33.49
CA PHE A 105 33.77 12.87 33.26
C PHE A 105 32.43 12.25 32.82
N ALA A 106 31.36 12.49 33.58
CA ALA A 106 30.02 11.99 33.26
C ALA A 106 29.50 12.52 31.91
N LYS A 107 29.84 13.76 31.55
CA LYS A 107 29.52 14.31 30.22
C LYS A 107 30.27 13.57 29.12
N GLY A 108 31.56 13.25 29.33
CA GLY A 108 32.35 12.45 28.39
C GLY A 108 31.76 11.04 28.19
N GLU A 109 31.32 10.39 29.25
CA GLU A 109 30.66 9.08 29.18
C GLU A 109 29.32 9.14 28.43
N LEU A 110 28.51 10.18 28.67
CA LEU A 110 27.25 10.39 27.95
C LEU A 110 27.47 10.57 26.44
N GLU A 111 28.46 11.38 26.05
CA GLU A 111 28.81 11.55 24.63
C GLU A 111 29.32 10.25 24.00
N GLY A 112 30.05 9.43 24.76
CA GLY A 112 30.49 8.10 24.32
C GLY A 112 29.32 7.13 24.13
N LEU A 113 28.39 7.10 25.07
CA LEU A 113 27.16 6.29 25.02
C LEU A 113 26.23 6.73 23.89
N GLU A 114 26.14 8.03 23.60
CA GLU A 114 25.31 8.53 22.50
C GLU A 114 25.88 8.11 21.14
N ARG A 115 27.21 8.16 20.98
CA ARG A 115 27.88 7.64 19.77
C ARG A 115 27.66 6.15 19.58
N SER A 116 27.80 5.35 20.65
CA SER A 116 27.59 3.89 20.56
C SER A 116 26.13 3.53 20.27
N LEU A 117 25.18 4.26 20.86
CA LEU A 117 23.74 4.10 20.58
C LEU A 117 23.43 4.43 19.11
N ASN A 118 24.02 5.48 18.55
CA ASN A 118 23.82 5.84 17.15
C ASN A 118 24.44 4.81 16.20
N ALA A 119 25.63 4.30 16.50
CA ALA A 119 26.25 3.21 15.74
C ALA A 119 25.37 1.94 15.79
N ALA A 120 24.94 1.51 16.98
CA ALA A 120 24.08 0.35 17.15
C ALA A 120 22.72 0.51 16.44
N ARG A 121 22.17 1.73 16.36
CA ARG A 121 20.96 2.02 15.58
C ARG A 121 21.20 1.91 14.07
N GLN A 122 22.35 2.35 13.59
CA GLN A 122 22.74 2.19 12.18
C GLN A 122 22.93 0.71 11.85
N ASP A 123 23.65 -0.04 12.68
CA ASP A 123 23.86 -1.48 12.53
C ASP A 123 22.53 -2.23 12.55
N LYS A 124 21.62 -1.89 13.48
CA LYS A 124 20.27 -2.46 13.52
C LYS A 124 19.51 -2.20 12.21
N LYS A 125 19.55 -0.98 11.66
CA LYS A 125 18.88 -0.67 10.39
C LYS A 125 19.50 -1.45 9.22
N GLN A 126 20.82 -1.54 9.19
CA GLN A 126 21.55 -2.29 8.15
C GLN A 126 21.22 -3.77 8.22
N LEU A 127 21.26 -4.38 9.41
CA LEU A 127 20.88 -5.76 9.64
C LEU A 127 19.41 -6.00 9.30
N GLN A 128 18.48 -5.13 9.71
CA GLN A 128 17.06 -5.26 9.34
C GLN A 128 16.82 -5.21 7.84
N ASN A 129 17.53 -4.33 7.12
CA ASN A 129 17.48 -4.30 5.66
C ASN A 129 18.05 -5.61 5.08
N GLN A 130 19.20 -6.09 5.56
CA GLN A 130 19.79 -7.36 5.09
C GLN A 130 18.91 -8.58 5.40
N THR A 131 18.30 -8.66 6.58
CA THR A 131 17.41 -9.77 6.98
C THR A 131 16.14 -9.82 6.14
N ARG A 132 15.58 -8.67 5.74
CA ARG A 132 14.40 -8.60 4.85
C ARG A 132 14.62 -9.33 3.51
N TYR A 133 15.87 -9.42 3.05
CA TYR A 133 16.23 -10.06 1.79
C TYR A 133 16.66 -11.54 1.94
N MET A 134 17.01 -11.97 3.15
CA MET A 134 17.47 -13.34 3.45
C MET A 134 16.34 -14.28 3.90
N GLU A 135 15.18 -13.76 4.30
CA GLU A 135 13.97 -14.56 4.60
C GLU A 135 13.29 -15.09 3.30
N TYR A 136 14.00 -15.95 2.56
CA TYR A 136 13.55 -17.05 1.67
C TYR A 136 12.36 -16.87 0.69
N LYS A 137 11.78 -15.68 0.51
CA LYS A 137 10.53 -15.54 -0.26
C LYS A 137 10.75 -15.25 -1.75
N TYR A 138 11.89 -14.67 -2.13
CA TYR A 138 12.11 -14.16 -3.48
C TYR A 138 13.46 -14.60 -4.04
N TYR A 139 13.42 -15.25 -5.21
CA TYR A 139 14.59 -15.73 -5.93
C TYR A 139 14.75 -15.00 -7.27
N THR A 140 15.99 -14.78 -7.68
CA THR A 140 16.35 -14.27 -9.01
C THR A 140 16.05 -15.31 -10.09
N ALA A 141 16.08 -14.93 -11.36
CA ALA A 141 15.88 -15.86 -12.48
C ALA A 141 16.92 -17.01 -12.49
N GLU A 142 18.08 -16.76 -11.88
CA GLU A 142 19.19 -17.71 -11.75
C GLU A 142 19.05 -18.62 -10.51
N GLY A 143 17.94 -18.52 -9.76
CA GLY A 143 17.69 -19.35 -8.58
C GLY A 143 18.45 -18.91 -7.32
N MET A 144 19.09 -17.74 -7.34
CA MET A 144 19.75 -17.18 -6.16
C MET A 144 18.77 -16.34 -5.33
N PRO A 145 18.90 -16.26 -3.99
CA PRO A 145 18.10 -15.36 -3.17
C PRO A 145 18.25 -13.91 -3.64
N ALA A 146 17.14 -13.16 -3.72
CA ALA A 146 17.19 -11.74 -4.07
C ALA A 146 17.80 -10.94 -2.91
N VAL A 147 18.87 -10.18 -3.18
CA VAL A 147 19.62 -9.41 -2.16
C VAL A 147 19.45 -7.89 -2.28
N THR A 148 18.71 -7.43 -3.28
CA THR A 148 18.43 -6.01 -3.53
C THR A 148 16.95 -5.75 -3.73
N ASP A 149 16.48 -4.53 -3.43
CA ASP A 149 15.09 -4.09 -3.67
C ASP A 149 14.65 -4.31 -5.13
N LYS A 150 15.55 -4.05 -6.09
CA LYS A 150 15.29 -4.27 -7.51
C LYS A 150 15.08 -5.76 -7.83
N GLN A 151 15.94 -6.64 -7.30
CA GLN A 151 15.79 -8.08 -7.51
C GLN A 151 14.51 -8.64 -6.86
N VAL A 152 14.09 -8.09 -5.72
CA VAL A 152 12.82 -8.44 -5.08
C VAL A 152 11.64 -7.98 -5.93
N ALA A 153 11.64 -6.74 -6.41
CA ALA A 153 10.61 -6.23 -7.29
C ALA A 153 10.50 -7.04 -8.60
N ASP A 154 11.64 -7.40 -9.20
CA ASP A 154 11.70 -8.25 -10.39
C ASP A 154 11.19 -9.67 -10.10
N ALA A 155 11.54 -10.25 -8.94
CA ALA A 155 11.08 -11.57 -8.54
C ALA A 155 9.57 -11.60 -8.23
N GLN A 156 9.05 -10.56 -7.56
CA GLN A 156 7.62 -10.37 -7.35
C GLN A 156 6.89 -10.23 -8.68
N GLY A 157 7.44 -9.42 -9.60
CA GLY A 157 6.91 -9.24 -10.95
C GLY A 157 6.80 -10.56 -11.71
N ARG A 158 7.87 -11.37 -11.71
CA ARG A 158 7.85 -12.72 -12.31
C ARG A 158 6.83 -13.65 -11.66
N GLY A 159 6.66 -13.59 -10.34
CA GLY A 159 5.68 -14.41 -9.64
C GLY A 159 4.24 -14.07 -10.05
N ILE A 160 3.93 -12.77 -10.18
CA ILE A 160 2.63 -12.28 -10.64
C ILE A 160 2.40 -12.69 -12.09
N GLU A 161 3.38 -12.47 -12.96
CA GLU A 161 3.32 -12.86 -14.36
C GLU A 161 3.10 -14.37 -14.52
N ALA A 162 3.86 -15.19 -13.80
CA ALA A 162 3.70 -16.64 -13.82
C ALA A 162 2.32 -17.08 -13.32
N SER A 163 1.80 -16.46 -12.26
CA SER A 163 0.44 -16.73 -11.75
C SER A 163 -0.63 -16.34 -12.77
N TYR A 164 -0.47 -15.18 -13.42
CA TYR A 164 -1.34 -14.69 -14.47
C TYR A 164 -1.33 -15.64 -15.68
N LEU A 165 -0.15 -15.97 -16.23
CA LEU A 165 -0.01 -16.89 -17.37
C LEU A 165 -0.54 -18.28 -17.05
N SER A 166 -0.32 -18.78 -15.83
CA SER A 166 -0.89 -20.05 -15.36
C SER A 166 -2.42 -20.00 -15.33
N SER A 167 -3.01 -18.88 -14.87
CA SER A 167 -4.45 -18.67 -14.93
C SER A 167 -4.97 -18.69 -16.38
N ILE A 168 -4.32 -17.96 -17.29
CA ILE A 168 -4.71 -17.96 -18.70
C ILE A 168 -4.61 -19.37 -19.30
N LYS A 169 -3.52 -20.10 -19.04
CA LYS A 169 -3.31 -21.47 -19.51
C LYS A 169 -4.41 -22.41 -19.02
N MET A 170 -4.82 -22.27 -17.77
CA MET A 170 -5.89 -23.09 -17.18
C MET A 170 -7.23 -22.79 -17.84
N PHE A 171 -7.65 -21.53 -17.90
CA PHE A 171 -9.00 -21.18 -18.35
C PHE A 171 -9.15 -21.18 -19.87
N CYS A 172 -8.16 -20.65 -20.60
CA CYS A 172 -8.20 -20.54 -22.06
C CYS A 172 -7.54 -21.72 -22.78
N GLY A 173 -6.71 -22.51 -22.10
CA GLY A 173 -6.06 -23.70 -22.67
C GLY A 173 -6.69 -25.03 -22.24
N LEU A 174 -6.86 -25.25 -20.93
CA LEU A 174 -7.25 -26.58 -20.40
C LEU A 174 -8.75 -26.78 -20.22
N VAL A 175 -9.44 -25.82 -19.60
CA VAL A 175 -10.89 -25.89 -19.35
C VAL A 175 -11.69 -25.61 -20.64
N GLY A 176 -11.01 -25.05 -21.65
CA GLY A 176 -11.48 -24.87 -23.01
C GLY A 176 -12.20 -23.54 -23.21
N ILE A 177 -12.02 -22.97 -24.39
CA ILE A 177 -12.77 -21.79 -24.83
C ILE A 177 -14.20 -22.22 -25.11
N ARG A 178 -15.08 -22.06 -24.12
CA ARG A 178 -16.52 -22.27 -24.26
C ARG A 178 -17.15 -20.97 -24.74
N THR A 179 -17.19 -20.77 -26.04
CA THR A 179 -18.03 -19.72 -26.61
C THR A 179 -19.46 -20.24 -26.76
N GLU A 180 -20.44 -19.34 -26.68
CA GLU A 180 -21.83 -19.67 -27.01
C GLU A 180 -21.96 -20.13 -28.47
N GLU A 181 -21.09 -19.61 -29.33
CA GLU A 181 -20.99 -19.97 -30.73
C GLU A 181 -20.29 -21.33 -30.89
N PHE A 182 -20.85 -22.26 -31.67
CA PHE A 182 -20.28 -23.58 -31.92
C PHE A 182 -20.00 -24.38 -30.63
N GLY A 183 -21.04 -24.59 -29.82
CA GLY A 183 -21.00 -25.51 -28.67
C GLY A 183 -20.70 -26.96 -29.08
N SER A 184 -20.05 -27.71 -28.18
CA SER A 184 -19.52 -29.07 -28.43
C SER A 184 -20.55 -30.21 -28.35
N PHE A 185 -21.79 -29.91 -27.92
CA PHE A 185 -22.85 -30.91 -27.82
C PHE A 185 -24.15 -30.32 -28.35
N ARG A 186 -24.77 -31.03 -29.30
CA ARG A 186 -26.06 -30.69 -29.87
C ARG A 186 -26.92 -31.93 -30.00
N SER A 187 -28.22 -31.76 -29.77
CA SER A 187 -29.22 -32.76 -30.05
C SER A 187 -30.15 -32.29 -31.15
N SER A 188 -30.50 -33.19 -32.06
CA SER A 188 -31.45 -32.96 -33.17
C SER A 188 -32.85 -32.54 -32.72
N LYS A 189 -33.16 -32.73 -31.43
CA LYS A 189 -34.43 -32.32 -30.84
C LYS A 189 -34.55 -30.80 -30.71
N ASP A 190 -33.43 -30.10 -30.58
CA ASP A 190 -33.43 -28.68 -30.17
C ASP A 190 -33.09 -27.72 -31.33
N MET A 191 -32.79 -28.25 -32.53
CA MET A 191 -32.39 -27.45 -33.68
C MET A 191 -33.47 -27.33 -34.75
N PRO A 192 -33.71 -26.13 -35.30
CA PRO A 192 -34.51 -25.97 -36.49
C PRO A 192 -33.88 -26.77 -37.63
N LYS A 193 -34.68 -27.62 -38.29
CA LYS A 193 -34.26 -28.35 -39.49
C LYS A 193 -34.41 -27.45 -40.73
N ASP A 194 -33.68 -26.35 -40.72
CA ASP A 194 -33.64 -25.38 -41.81
C ASP A 194 -32.50 -25.69 -42.81
N GLU A 195 -32.25 -24.77 -43.74
CA GLU A 195 -31.22 -24.92 -44.77
C GLU A 195 -29.78 -24.94 -44.24
N PHE A 196 -29.57 -24.52 -42.97
CA PHE A 196 -28.27 -24.46 -42.31
C PHE A 196 -28.00 -25.68 -41.42
N TYR A 197 -29.00 -26.53 -41.17
CA TYR A 197 -28.82 -27.76 -40.39
C TYR A 197 -27.63 -28.59 -40.92
N PRO A 198 -26.70 -29.04 -40.05
CA PRO A 198 -26.77 -29.13 -38.57
C PRO A 198 -26.27 -27.88 -37.80
N PHE A 199 -26.08 -26.75 -38.47
CA PHE A 199 -25.66 -25.49 -37.87
C PHE A 199 -26.82 -24.52 -37.71
N THR A 200 -26.66 -23.52 -36.84
CA THR A 200 -27.62 -22.42 -36.76
C THR A 200 -27.29 -21.32 -37.77
N LYS A 201 -28.29 -20.51 -38.14
CA LYS A 201 -28.09 -19.30 -38.95
C LYS A 201 -27.03 -18.36 -38.37
N LYS A 202 -27.00 -18.17 -37.04
CA LYS A 202 -25.99 -17.32 -36.36
C LYS A 202 -24.58 -17.84 -36.61
N GLU A 203 -24.39 -19.14 -36.51
CA GLU A 203 -23.08 -19.78 -36.67
C GLU A 203 -22.59 -19.73 -38.09
N MET A 204 -23.48 -19.96 -39.05
CA MET A 204 -23.14 -19.84 -40.47
C MET A 204 -22.81 -18.40 -40.84
N ALA A 205 -23.50 -17.41 -40.26
CA ALA A 205 -23.17 -16.00 -40.45
C ALA A 205 -21.80 -15.63 -39.86
N ILE A 206 -21.47 -16.18 -38.68
CA ILE A 206 -20.15 -15.97 -38.07
C ILE A 206 -19.08 -16.64 -38.93
N TRP A 207 -19.27 -17.89 -39.30
CA TRP A 207 -18.31 -18.62 -40.13
C TRP A 207 -18.10 -17.97 -41.50
N SER A 208 -19.15 -17.45 -42.15
CA SER A 208 -19.00 -16.75 -43.42
C SER A 208 -18.24 -15.42 -43.28
N SER A 209 -18.33 -14.76 -42.12
CA SER A 209 -17.63 -13.50 -41.86
C SER A 209 -16.14 -13.66 -41.53
N VAL A 210 -15.78 -14.63 -40.68
CA VAL A 210 -14.41 -14.78 -40.15
C VAL A 210 -13.72 -16.09 -40.55
N GLY A 211 -14.50 -17.13 -40.88
CA GLY A 211 -13.98 -18.45 -41.25
C GLY A 211 -12.97 -19.00 -40.25
N ALA A 212 -11.85 -19.50 -40.77
CA ALA A 212 -10.77 -20.08 -39.95
C ALA A 212 -10.13 -19.07 -38.97
N LYS A 213 -10.26 -17.75 -39.19
CA LYS A 213 -9.76 -16.73 -38.25
C LYS A 213 -10.52 -16.74 -36.93
N LEU A 214 -11.69 -17.38 -36.87
CA LEU A 214 -12.46 -17.57 -35.65
C LEU A 214 -11.64 -18.23 -34.53
N VAL A 215 -10.68 -19.10 -34.87
CA VAL A 215 -9.75 -19.69 -33.88
C VAL A 215 -8.91 -18.62 -33.17
N VAL A 216 -8.42 -17.64 -33.93
CA VAL A 216 -7.61 -16.54 -33.40
C VAL A 216 -8.50 -15.61 -32.59
N ASP A 217 -9.66 -15.23 -33.12
CA ASP A 217 -10.59 -14.33 -32.44
C ASP A 217 -11.05 -14.89 -31.09
N ARG A 218 -11.31 -16.21 -31.03
CA ARG A 218 -11.63 -16.92 -29.78
C ARG A 218 -10.48 -16.92 -28.78
N ALA A 219 -9.26 -17.21 -29.23
CA ALA A 219 -8.08 -17.18 -28.40
C ALA A 219 -7.86 -15.78 -27.80
N LEU A 220 -7.88 -14.74 -28.64
CA LEU A 220 -7.70 -13.35 -28.23
C LEU A 220 -8.82 -12.89 -27.28
N SER A 221 -10.08 -13.23 -27.58
CA SER A 221 -11.23 -12.89 -26.74
C SER A 221 -11.15 -13.53 -25.36
N CYS A 222 -10.79 -14.82 -25.30
CA CYS A 222 -10.62 -15.52 -24.02
C CYS A 222 -9.52 -14.89 -23.18
N VAL A 223 -8.36 -14.59 -23.77
CA VAL A 223 -7.27 -13.92 -23.06
C VAL A 223 -7.75 -12.59 -22.51
N LYS A 224 -8.32 -11.70 -23.33
CA LYS A 224 -8.83 -10.39 -22.87
C LYS A 224 -9.84 -10.51 -21.74
N ALA A 225 -10.81 -11.42 -21.86
CA ALA A 225 -11.83 -11.64 -20.83
C ALA A 225 -11.21 -12.12 -19.51
N GLN A 226 -10.27 -13.06 -19.60
CA GLN A 226 -9.60 -13.61 -18.42
C GLN A 226 -8.60 -12.60 -17.81
N SER A 227 -7.91 -11.80 -18.61
CA SER A 227 -7.03 -10.72 -18.16
C SER A 227 -7.81 -9.64 -17.43
N ALA A 228 -8.99 -9.27 -17.94
CA ALA A 228 -9.89 -8.34 -17.25
C ALA A 228 -10.38 -8.92 -15.91
N SER A 229 -10.76 -10.20 -15.88
CA SER A 229 -11.18 -10.91 -14.66
C SER A 229 -10.06 -10.98 -13.63
N TYR A 230 -8.85 -11.34 -14.07
CA TYR A 230 -7.66 -11.43 -13.22
C TYR A 230 -7.25 -10.06 -12.68
N SER A 231 -7.25 -9.02 -13.52
CA SER A 231 -6.91 -7.64 -13.13
C SER A 231 -7.87 -7.05 -12.08
N ARG A 232 -9.15 -7.44 -12.10
CA ARG A 232 -10.13 -7.03 -11.07
C ARG A 232 -9.77 -7.56 -9.68
N LYS A 233 -9.12 -8.72 -9.58
CA LYS A 233 -8.67 -9.27 -8.28
C LYS A 233 -7.56 -8.44 -7.64
N TYR A 234 -6.81 -7.71 -8.45
CA TYR A 234 -5.71 -6.83 -8.03
C TYR A 234 -6.08 -5.36 -8.25
N ALA A 235 -7.35 -5.00 -8.05
CA ALA A 235 -7.85 -3.65 -8.29
C ALA A 235 -7.09 -2.58 -7.50
N ASP A 236 -6.64 -2.93 -6.29
CA ASP A 236 -6.03 -2.03 -5.32
C ASP A 236 -4.50 -1.86 -5.50
N ASP A 237 -3.88 -2.62 -6.40
CA ASP A 237 -2.44 -2.56 -6.67
C ASP A 237 -2.14 -2.13 -8.11
N PRO A 238 -1.81 -0.84 -8.35
CA PRO A 238 -1.51 -0.31 -9.68
C PRO A 238 -0.30 -0.97 -10.34
N ALA A 239 0.70 -1.43 -9.57
CA ALA A 239 1.90 -2.04 -10.12
C ALA A 239 1.58 -3.41 -10.73
N HIS A 240 0.71 -4.19 -10.07
CA HIS A 240 0.24 -5.48 -10.60
C HIS A 240 -0.53 -5.31 -11.90
N LYS A 241 -1.38 -4.28 -12.01
CA LYS A 241 -2.12 -3.98 -13.25
C LYS A 241 -1.19 -3.69 -14.43
N ILE A 242 -0.12 -2.93 -14.21
CA ILE A 242 0.85 -2.61 -15.26
C ILE A 242 1.54 -3.89 -15.75
N LEU A 243 1.95 -4.77 -14.82
CA LEU A 243 2.58 -6.05 -15.15
C LEU A 243 1.63 -6.97 -15.93
N ILE A 244 0.38 -7.10 -15.49
CA ILE A 244 -0.64 -7.91 -16.18
C ILE A 244 -0.90 -7.36 -17.58
N ALA A 245 -1.04 -6.05 -17.73
CA ALA A 245 -1.27 -5.42 -19.03
C ALA A 245 -0.08 -5.61 -19.99
N ALA A 246 1.15 -5.55 -19.47
CA ALA A 246 2.34 -5.85 -20.25
C ALA A 246 2.36 -7.31 -20.72
N ALA A 247 2.11 -8.26 -19.82
CA ALA A 247 2.06 -9.69 -20.14
C ALA A 247 0.92 -10.03 -21.10
N GLU A 248 -0.26 -9.41 -20.95
CA GLU A 248 -1.38 -9.51 -21.89
C GLU A 248 -0.95 -9.07 -23.29
N LYS A 249 -0.33 -7.90 -23.42
CA LYS A 249 0.10 -7.38 -24.72
C LYS A 249 1.06 -8.34 -25.43
N VAL A 250 2.06 -8.86 -24.71
CA VAL A 250 3.01 -9.84 -25.27
C VAL A 250 2.28 -11.12 -25.69
N LEU A 251 1.37 -11.62 -24.85
CA LEU A 251 0.63 -12.83 -25.16
C LEU A 251 -0.28 -12.69 -26.40
N LEU A 252 -1.01 -11.58 -26.51
CA LEU A 252 -1.86 -11.29 -27.68
C LEU A 252 -1.03 -11.18 -28.98
N GLN A 253 0.16 -10.59 -28.89
CA GLN A 253 1.10 -10.53 -30.00
C GLN A 253 1.58 -11.93 -30.40
N ASN A 254 2.03 -12.75 -29.43
CA ASN A 254 2.49 -14.12 -29.67
C ASN A 254 1.40 -14.98 -30.33
N ILE A 255 0.15 -14.86 -29.89
CA ILE A 255 -1.00 -15.55 -30.49
C ILE A 255 -1.15 -15.16 -31.96
N SER A 256 -1.12 -13.86 -32.25
CA SER A 256 -1.30 -13.32 -33.61
C SER A 256 -0.17 -13.74 -34.55
N GLU A 257 1.07 -13.68 -34.08
CA GLU A 257 2.25 -14.11 -34.83
C GLU A 257 2.22 -15.62 -35.10
N ARG A 258 1.89 -16.43 -34.09
CA ARG A 258 1.81 -17.89 -34.23
C ARG A 258 0.68 -18.30 -35.18
N ALA A 259 -0.47 -17.65 -35.10
CA ALA A 259 -1.58 -17.88 -36.02
C ALA A 259 -1.23 -17.50 -37.48
N THR A 260 -0.40 -16.48 -37.67
CA THR A 260 0.09 -16.09 -39.01
C THR A 260 1.08 -17.11 -39.55
N LYS A 261 1.99 -17.63 -38.70
CA LYS A 261 2.97 -18.65 -39.08
C LYS A 261 2.33 -20.01 -39.37
N ASN A 262 1.36 -20.41 -38.55
CA ASN A 262 0.68 -21.70 -38.62
C ASN A 262 -0.84 -21.50 -38.62
N PRO A 263 -1.42 -21.08 -39.76
CA PRO A 263 -2.85 -20.86 -39.85
C PRO A 263 -3.60 -22.18 -39.72
N TRP A 264 -4.53 -22.26 -38.78
CA TRP A 264 -5.40 -23.42 -38.64
C TRP A 264 -6.34 -23.52 -39.83
N ARG A 265 -6.60 -24.75 -40.27
CA ARG A 265 -7.61 -25.06 -41.29
C ARG A 265 -8.46 -26.23 -40.81
N PRO A 266 -9.80 -26.16 -40.94
CA PRO A 266 -10.65 -27.29 -40.62
C PRO A 266 -10.40 -28.43 -41.61
N LYS A 267 -10.58 -29.67 -41.15
CA LYS A 267 -10.54 -30.85 -42.04
C LYS A 267 -11.75 -30.90 -42.98
N VAL A 268 -12.89 -30.40 -42.52
CA VAL A 268 -14.16 -30.35 -43.24
C VAL A 268 -14.81 -29.01 -42.93
N GLU A 269 -15.28 -28.29 -43.95
CA GLU A 269 -15.97 -27.01 -43.73
C GLU A 269 -17.46 -27.22 -43.42
N PRO A 270 -18.12 -26.29 -42.71
CA PRO A 270 -19.55 -26.34 -42.45
C PRO A 270 -20.41 -26.52 -43.71
N LYS A 271 -20.01 -25.88 -44.83
CA LYS A 271 -20.70 -26.01 -46.11
C LYS A 271 -20.66 -27.44 -46.67
N ASP A 272 -19.56 -28.16 -46.44
CA ASP A 272 -19.38 -29.52 -46.94
C ASP A 272 -20.26 -30.49 -46.13
N ILE A 273 -20.35 -30.27 -44.81
CA ILE A 273 -21.22 -31.03 -43.91
C ILE A 273 -22.70 -30.83 -44.30
N ILE A 274 -23.11 -29.58 -44.58
CA ILE A 274 -24.47 -29.27 -45.04
C ILE A 274 -24.75 -29.93 -46.40
N ALA A 275 -23.81 -29.82 -47.35
CA ALA A 275 -23.96 -30.41 -48.68
C ALA A 275 -24.07 -31.93 -48.63
N GLU A 276 -23.24 -32.59 -47.83
CA GLU A 276 -23.30 -34.04 -47.61
C GLU A 276 -24.63 -34.46 -46.98
N HIS A 277 -25.08 -33.73 -45.96
CA HIS A 277 -26.36 -33.98 -45.31
C HIS A 277 -27.53 -33.84 -46.29
N ARG A 278 -27.55 -32.76 -47.09
CA ARG A 278 -28.57 -32.54 -48.12
C ARG A 278 -28.55 -33.64 -49.17
N GLY A 279 -27.36 -34.04 -49.64
CA GLY A 279 -27.21 -35.16 -50.57
C GLY A 279 -27.74 -36.48 -50.00
N ALA A 280 -27.50 -36.76 -48.72
CA ALA A 280 -28.05 -37.93 -48.04
C ALA A 280 -29.59 -37.88 -47.99
N LEU A 281 -30.18 -36.73 -47.62
CA LEU A 281 -31.63 -36.55 -47.59
C LEU A 281 -32.29 -36.75 -48.96
N GLU A 282 -31.72 -36.18 -50.02
CA GLU A 282 -32.23 -36.39 -51.38
C GLU A 282 -32.10 -37.86 -51.81
N GLY A 283 -31.00 -38.51 -51.43
CA GLY A 283 -30.82 -39.95 -51.62
C GLY A 283 -31.91 -40.79 -50.94
N PHE A 284 -32.37 -40.40 -49.75
CA PHE A 284 -33.46 -41.08 -49.05
C PHE A 284 -34.82 -40.82 -49.69
N LYS A 285 -35.10 -39.58 -50.10
CA LYS A 285 -36.34 -39.27 -50.83
C LYS A 285 -36.47 -40.12 -52.08
N ARG A 286 -35.37 -40.27 -52.83
CA ARG A 286 -35.32 -41.12 -54.02
C ARG A 286 -35.58 -42.59 -53.67
N ARG A 287 -34.90 -43.15 -52.67
CA ARG A 287 -35.13 -44.55 -52.25
C ARG A 287 -36.54 -44.79 -51.71
N LYS A 288 -37.12 -43.83 -50.99
CA LYS A 288 -38.52 -43.91 -50.56
C LYS A 288 -39.45 -44.00 -51.77
N ALA A 289 -39.24 -43.13 -52.76
CA ALA A 289 -40.03 -43.15 -53.99
C ALA A 289 -39.89 -44.47 -54.76
N GLU A 290 -38.68 -45.04 -54.81
CA GLU A 290 -38.42 -46.36 -55.41
C GLU A 290 -39.17 -47.50 -54.68
N GLU A 291 -39.14 -47.52 -53.35
CA GLU A 291 -39.85 -48.54 -52.54
C GLU A 291 -41.37 -48.38 -52.62
N VAL A 292 -41.87 -47.14 -52.67
CA VAL A 292 -43.31 -46.86 -52.89
C VAL A 292 -43.73 -47.33 -54.29
N ALA A 293 -42.97 -46.98 -55.33
CA ALA A 293 -43.26 -47.43 -56.70
C ALA A 293 -43.22 -48.96 -56.81
N LYS A 294 -42.32 -49.63 -56.08
CA LYS A 294 -42.30 -51.09 -55.99
C LYS A 294 -43.55 -51.63 -55.31
N ALA A 295 -43.98 -51.05 -54.19
CA ALA A 295 -45.20 -51.46 -53.49
C ALA A 295 -46.46 -51.27 -54.35
N GLU A 296 -46.55 -50.16 -55.09
CA GLU A 296 -47.63 -49.90 -56.05
C GLU A 296 -47.62 -50.91 -57.21
N LYS A 297 -46.45 -51.25 -57.74
CA LYS A 297 -46.33 -52.26 -58.79
C LYS A 297 -46.72 -53.65 -58.32
N ASP A 298 -46.26 -54.06 -57.14
CA ASP A 298 -46.43 -55.43 -56.64
C ASP A 298 -47.83 -55.66 -56.03
N TYR A 299 -48.42 -54.63 -55.42
CA TYR A 299 -49.67 -54.77 -54.66
C TYR A 299 -50.74 -53.69 -54.94
N GLY A 300 -50.46 -52.69 -55.78
CA GLY A 300 -51.40 -51.57 -56.04
C GLY A 300 -52.71 -51.98 -56.72
N GLY A 301 -52.73 -53.11 -57.43
CA GLY A 301 -53.93 -53.69 -58.02
C GLY A 301 -54.80 -54.49 -57.05
N TRP A 302 -54.62 -54.35 -55.73
CA TRP A 302 -55.29 -55.18 -54.72
C TRP A 302 -56.82 -55.17 -54.83
N GLU A 303 -57.43 -54.07 -55.27
CA GLU A 303 -58.88 -53.96 -55.48
C GLU A 303 -59.43 -54.92 -56.55
N ASN A 304 -58.60 -55.27 -57.53
CA ASN A 304 -58.96 -56.15 -58.65
C ASN A 304 -58.72 -57.64 -58.33
N VAL A 305 -58.25 -57.96 -57.13
CA VAL A 305 -57.99 -59.34 -56.72
C VAL A 305 -59.32 -60.07 -56.50
N TRP A 306 -59.42 -61.27 -57.08
CA TRP A 306 -60.60 -62.12 -56.99
C TRP A 306 -60.74 -62.76 -55.60
N GLY A 307 -61.94 -62.67 -55.02
CA GLY A 307 -62.30 -63.23 -53.72
C GLY A 307 -61.92 -62.35 -52.53
N ASP A 308 -62.85 -62.18 -51.59
CA ASP A 308 -62.73 -61.25 -50.46
C ASP A 308 -61.52 -61.53 -49.57
N ALA A 309 -61.23 -62.81 -49.31
CA ALA A 309 -60.07 -63.21 -48.52
C ALA A 309 -58.75 -62.82 -49.19
N ARG A 310 -58.62 -63.04 -50.51
CA ARG A 310 -57.41 -62.70 -51.26
C ARG A 310 -57.23 -61.18 -51.39
N ARG A 311 -58.33 -60.45 -51.59
CA ARG A 311 -58.33 -58.98 -51.60
C ARG A 311 -57.86 -58.40 -50.27
N THR A 312 -58.32 -58.96 -49.15
CA THR A 312 -57.90 -58.53 -47.81
C THR A 312 -56.39 -58.74 -47.61
N ILE A 313 -55.86 -59.90 -48.02
CA ILE A 313 -54.42 -60.19 -47.95
C ILE A 313 -53.61 -59.22 -48.83
N ALA A 314 -54.06 -58.98 -50.06
CA ALA A 314 -53.38 -58.07 -50.98
C ALA A 314 -53.35 -56.63 -50.45
N LYS A 315 -54.47 -56.15 -49.89
CA LYS A 315 -54.56 -54.84 -49.23
C LYS A 315 -53.59 -54.73 -48.05
N GLN A 316 -53.57 -55.74 -47.18
CA GLN A 316 -52.67 -55.76 -46.02
C GLN A 316 -51.20 -55.76 -46.45
N ASN A 317 -50.84 -56.50 -47.51
CA ASN A 317 -49.49 -56.48 -48.07
C ASN A 317 -49.11 -55.11 -48.64
N TYR A 318 -50.02 -54.46 -49.37
CA TYR A 318 -49.83 -53.09 -49.86
C TYR A 318 -49.60 -52.11 -48.71
N GLU A 319 -50.49 -52.08 -47.72
CA GLU A 319 -50.38 -51.19 -46.56
C GLU A 319 -49.07 -51.44 -45.78
N THR A 320 -48.70 -52.71 -45.59
CA THR A 320 -47.45 -53.09 -44.93
C THR A 320 -46.23 -52.63 -45.72
N ALA A 321 -46.23 -52.79 -47.04
CA ALA A 321 -45.14 -52.35 -47.90
C ALA A 321 -44.98 -50.82 -47.88
N MET A 322 -46.08 -50.07 -47.93
CA MET A 322 -46.08 -48.61 -47.81
C MET A 322 -45.54 -48.16 -46.45
N LYS A 323 -46.01 -48.77 -45.36
CA LYS A 323 -45.52 -48.47 -44.00
C LYS A 323 -44.04 -48.82 -43.83
N ASN A 324 -43.58 -49.93 -44.41
CA ASN A 324 -42.17 -50.31 -44.39
C ASN A 324 -41.30 -49.30 -45.15
N ALA A 325 -41.76 -48.80 -46.29
CA ALA A 325 -41.07 -47.74 -47.04
C ALA A 325 -40.96 -46.45 -46.21
N GLU A 326 -42.01 -46.08 -45.48
CA GLU A 326 -42.00 -44.93 -44.57
C GLU A 326 -41.05 -45.10 -43.38
N ILE A 327 -41.12 -46.24 -42.68
CA ILE A 327 -40.25 -46.54 -41.54
C ILE A 327 -38.78 -46.54 -41.98
N LYS A 328 -38.48 -47.15 -43.14
CA LYS A 328 -37.13 -47.17 -43.69
C LYS A 328 -36.63 -45.76 -44.02
N ALA A 329 -37.45 -44.94 -44.68
CA ALA A 329 -37.09 -43.55 -44.99
C ALA A 329 -36.88 -42.70 -43.73
N TRP A 330 -37.70 -42.91 -42.70
CA TRP A 330 -37.56 -42.23 -41.41
C TRP A 330 -36.27 -42.65 -40.68
N SER A 331 -35.98 -43.95 -40.60
CA SER A 331 -34.75 -44.48 -40.00
C SER A 331 -33.50 -43.96 -40.70
N ASP A 332 -33.51 -43.96 -42.03
CA ASP A 332 -32.44 -43.44 -42.87
C ASP A 332 -32.21 -41.93 -42.62
N SER A 333 -33.31 -41.14 -42.59
CA SER A 333 -33.24 -39.71 -42.27
C SER A 333 -32.67 -39.45 -40.88
N PHE A 334 -33.07 -40.25 -39.88
CA PHE A 334 -32.51 -40.18 -38.54
C PHE A 334 -31.00 -40.46 -38.52
N GLY A 335 -30.56 -41.49 -39.25
CA GLY A 335 -29.14 -41.82 -39.41
C GLY A 335 -28.32 -40.67 -40.01
N ALA A 336 -28.81 -40.01 -41.06
CA ALA A 336 -28.09 -38.86 -41.64
C ALA A 336 -28.11 -37.61 -40.75
N ASN A 337 -29.20 -37.37 -40.04
CA ASN A 337 -29.26 -36.29 -39.05
C ASN A 337 -28.15 -36.49 -38.01
N TYR A 338 -28.06 -37.70 -37.45
CA TYR A 338 -27.04 -38.06 -36.46
C TYR A 338 -25.62 -37.96 -37.03
N ALA A 339 -25.39 -38.44 -38.26
CA ALA A 339 -24.08 -38.35 -38.91
C ALA A 339 -23.64 -36.89 -39.15
N ALA A 340 -24.57 -36.03 -39.58
CA ALA A 340 -24.31 -34.60 -39.75
C ALA A 340 -24.00 -33.91 -38.42
N GLU A 341 -24.75 -34.23 -37.36
CA GLU A 341 -24.51 -33.72 -36.01
C GLU A 341 -23.17 -34.14 -35.45
N SER A 342 -22.79 -35.41 -35.61
CA SER A 342 -21.48 -35.91 -35.20
C SER A 342 -20.37 -35.09 -35.86
N LYS A 343 -20.45 -34.88 -37.18
CA LYS A 343 -19.47 -34.08 -37.93
C LYS A 343 -19.44 -32.62 -37.50
N ALA A 344 -20.61 -32.02 -37.22
CA ALA A 344 -20.69 -30.65 -36.72
C ALA A 344 -20.08 -30.50 -35.31
N ASN A 345 -20.30 -31.49 -34.45
CA ASN A 345 -19.70 -31.55 -33.11
C ASN A 345 -18.17 -31.73 -33.21
N ASP A 346 -17.68 -32.62 -34.08
CA ASP A 346 -16.25 -32.81 -34.32
C ASP A 346 -15.60 -31.53 -34.85
N PHE A 347 -16.27 -30.83 -35.76
CA PHE A 347 -15.85 -29.51 -36.23
C PHE A 347 -15.74 -28.51 -35.08
N ALA A 348 -16.80 -28.37 -34.26
CA ALA A 348 -16.83 -27.46 -33.12
C ALA A 348 -15.72 -27.78 -32.08
N GLN A 349 -15.53 -29.06 -31.77
CA GLN A 349 -14.46 -29.52 -30.88
C GLN A 349 -13.08 -29.21 -31.45
N SER A 350 -12.87 -29.44 -32.75
CA SER A 350 -11.59 -29.14 -33.40
C SER A 350 -11.26 -27.65 -33.35
N LEU A 351 -12.26 -26.79 -33.47
CA LEU A 351 -12.12 -25.34 -33.39
C LEU A 351 -11.76 -24.88 -31.97
N ASN A 352 -12.47 -25.40 -30.96
CA ASN A 352 -12.20 -25.11 -29.55
C ASN A 352 -10.80 -25.59 -29.14
N LYS A 353 -10.43 -26.80 -29.57
CA LYS A 353 -9.10 -27.37 -29.33
C LYS A 353 -8.02 -26.54 -30.00
N ALA A 354 -8.17 -26.17 -31.26
CA ALA A 354 -7.20 -25.35 -31.98
C ALA A 354 -6.99 -23.99 -31.31
N SER A 355 -8.07 -23.38 -30.80
CA SER A 355 -8.01 -22.10 -30.10
C SER A 355 -7.25 -22.23 -28.77
N ALA A 356 -7.51 -23.30 -28.02
CA ALA A 356 -6.83 -23.62 -26.78
C ALA A 356 -5.34 -23.95 -26.98
N ASP A 357 -5.02 -24.79 -27.97
CA ASP A 357 -3.65 -25.15 -28.34
C ASP A 357 -2.85 -23.91 -28.76
N LEU A 358 -3.48 -22.97 -29.46
CA LEU A 358 -2.88 -21.69 -29.85
C LEU A 358 -2.49 -20.85 -28.62
N VAL A 359 -3.38 -20.73 -27.62
CA VAL A 359 -3.08 -20.03 -26.36
C VAL A 359 -1.95 -20.75 -25.60
N HIS A 360 -2.08 -22.06 -25.41
CA HIS A 360 -1.10 -22.86 -24.67
C HIS A 360 0.30 -22.74 -25.28
N ALA A 361 0.40 -22.87 -26.61
CA ALA A 361 1.67 -22.81 -27.32
C ALA A 361 2.26 -21.38 -27.39
N SER A 362 1.45 -20.35 -27.14
CA SER A 362 1.90 -18.95 -27.04
C SER A 362 2.46 -18.61 -25.66
N ILE A 363 2.07 -19.36 -24.63
CA ILE A 363 2.60 -19.23 -23.25
C ILE A 363 3.88 -20.05 -23.08
N SER A 364 3.95 -21.28 -23.62
CA SER A 364 5.12 -22.16 -23.45
C SER A 364 6.41 -21.70 -24.15
N ASN A 365 6.36 -20.64 -24.95
CA ASN A 365 7.53 -20.06 -25.63
C ASN A 365 8.01 -18.74 -25.00
N GLN A 366 7.41 -18.33 -23.87
CA GLN A 366 7.93 -17.29 -22.99
C GLN A 366 8.80 -17.95 -21.92
#